data_AF-K2PSJ3-F1
#
_entry.id   AF-K2PSJ3-F1
#
_cell.length_a   1.000
_cell.length_b   1.000
_cell.length_c   1.000
_cell.angle_alpha   90.00
_cell.angle_beta   90.00
_cell.angle_gamma   90.00
#
_symmetry.space_group_name_H-M   'P 1'
#
loop_
_entity.id
_entity.type
_entity.pdbx_description
1 polymer ?
#
loop_
_entity_poly.entity_id
_entity_poly.type
_entity_poly.pdbx_seq_one_letter_code
_entity_poly.pdbx_strand_id
1 'polypeptide(L)'
;MVADVSGKRLDSKLSGGSPGRATVSTNAGEFYLLVKAPKAFDKAPSGVGRAEFATEYNASGSTNLRGIPGTAKSRLKPGESNVTVDLKAVLQDGAFPHGAYRAETIIVCE
;
A
#
# COMPACT_ATOMS: atom_id res chain seq x y z
N MET A 1 0.28 9.68 2.26
CA MET A 1 0.17 9.79 0.78
C MET A 1 0.21 11.26 0.41
N VAL A 2 0.65 11.59 -0.80
CA VAL A 2 0.69 12.96 -1.33
C VAL A 2 -0.07 13.02 -2.65
N ALA A 3 -0.69 14.16 -2.95
CA ALA A 3 -1.38 14.38 -4.20
C ALA A 3 -0.41 14.57 -5.36
N ASP A 4 -0.73 14.02 -6.52
CA ASP A 4 -0.05 14.35 -7.76
C ASP A 4 -0.43 15.75 -8.26
N VAL A 5 0.26 16.23 -9.30
CA VAL A 5 0.03 17.57 -9.86
C VAL A 5 -1.38 17.77 -10.40
N SER A 6 -2.08 16.70 -10.78
CA SER A 6 -3.48 16.78 -11.24
C SER A 6 -4.49 16.85 -10.10
N GLY A 7 -4.07 16.52 -8.86
CA GLY A 7 -4.95 16.34 -7.72
C GLY A 7 -5.87 15.13 -7.83
N LYS A 8 -5.78 14.30 -8.87
CA LYS A 8 -6.66 13.14 -9.07
C LYS A 8 -6.14 11.88 -8.41
N ARG A 9 -4.87 11.87 -7.98
CA ARG A 9 -4.23 10.72 -7.37
C ARG A 9 -3.55 11.11 -6.06
N LEU A 10 -3.78 10.32 -5.02
CA LEU A 10 -2.93 10.27 -3.83
C LEU A 10 -2.01 9.05 -3.95
N ASP A 11 -0.72 9.22 -3.67
CA ASP A 11 0.25 8.13 -3.76
C ASP A 11 1.33 8.26 -2.68
N SER A 12 1.74 7.14 -2.08
CA SER A 12 2.83 7.11 -1.09
C SER A 12 4.23 7.17 -1.72
N LYS A 13 4.36 6.89 -3.02
CA LYS A 13 5.64 6.92 -3.75
C LYS A 13 6.04 8.31 -4.24
N LEU A 14 5.09 9.25 -4.28
CA LEU A 14 5.39 10.63 -4.67
C LEU A 14 6.30 11.28 -3.62
N SER A 15 7.06 12.29 -4.05
CA SER A 15 7.92 13.06 -3.14
C SER A 15 7.09 13.62 -1.98
N GLY A 16 7.57 13.43 -0.74
CA GLY A 16 6.84 13.75 0.49
C GLY A 16 5.83 12.68 0.94
N GLY A 17 5.62 11.62 0.15
CA GLY A 17 4.84 10.45 0.52
C GLY A 17 5.55 9.58 1.56
N SER A 18 4.77 8.79 2.29
CA SER A 18 5.28 7.87 3.30
C SER A 18 4.64 6.50 3.09
N PRO A 19 5.39 5.51 2.58
CA PRO A 19 4.95 4.13 2.47
C PRO A 19 4.80 3.48 3.85
N GLY A 20 3.88 2.51 3.96
CA GLY A 20 3.77 1.66 5.13
C GLY A 20 4.97 0.73 5.27
N ARG A 21 5.38 0.42 6.50
CA ARG A 21 6.51 -0.46 6.79
C ARG A 21 6.12 -1.49 7.84
N ALA A 22 6.55 -2.73 7.64
CA ALA A 22 6.37 -3.83 8.58
C ALA A 22 7.55 -4.79 8.52
N THR A 23 7.81 -5.52 9.61
CA THR A 23 8.76 -6.63 9.62
C THR A 23 7.97 -7.92 9.73
N VAL A 24 8.23 -8.86 8.82
CA VAL A 24 7.63 -10.19 8.80
C VAL A 24 8.72 -11.20 9.11
N SER A 25 8.48 -12.04 10.13
CA SER A 25 9.36 -13.15 10.47
C SER A 25 8.66 -14.46 10.13
N THR A 26 9.41 -15.42 9.60
CA THR A 26 8.89 -16.71 9.15
C THR A 26 9.90 -17.80 9.46
N ASN A 27 9.42 -18.94 9.99
CA ASN A 27 10.27 -20.08 10.33
C ASN A 27 10.33 -21.16 9.23
N ALA A 28 9.45 -21.10 8.23
CA ALA A 28 9.34 -22.10 7.16
C ALA A 28 9.04 -21.45 5.80
N GLY A 29 9.52 -22.05 4.70
CA GLY A 29 9.37 -21.47 3.37
C GLY A 29 7.99 -21.65 2.73
N GLU A 30 6.99 -22.13 3.47
CA GLU A 30 5.67 -22.50 2.95
C GLU A 30 4.63 -21.37 3.03
N PHE A 31 4.95 -20.31 3.77
CA PHE A 31 4.07 -19.15 3.91
C PHE A 31 4.16 -18.21 2.71
N TYR A 32 3.10 -17.47 2.49
CA TYR A 32 2.93 -16.47 1.44
C TYR A 32 2.57 -15.12 2.04
N LEU A 33 3.07 -14.08 1.40
CA LEU A 33 2.77 -12.69 1.67
C LEU A 33 1.83 -12.16 0.59
N LEU A 34 0.78 -11.46 0.99
CA LEU A 34 -0.08 -10.64 0.11
C LEU A 34 -0.51 -9.36 0.84
N VAL A 35 -0.89 -8.34 0.08
CA VAL A 35 -1.20 -7.01 0.64
C VAL A 35 -2.51 -6.48 0.09
N LYS A 36 -3.55 -6.48 0.91
CA LYS A 36 -4.90 -6.06 0.50
C LYS A 36 -5.02 -4.54 0.50
N ALA A 37 -5.45 -3.98 -0.62
CA ALA A 37 -5.84 -2.59 -0.70
C ALA A 37 -7.10 -2.30 0.15
N PRO A 38 -7.20 -1.11 0.77
CA PRO A 38 -8.43 -0.66 1.41
C PRO A 38 -9.57 -0.53 0.40
N LYS A 39 -10.80 -0.51 0.90
CA LYS A 39 -12.00 -0.24 0.09
C LYS A 39 -12.45 1.22 0.14
N ALA A 40 -12.01 1.96 1.17
CA ALA A 40 -12.35 3.35 1.41
C ALA A 40 -11.27 4.02 2.28
N PHE A 41 -11.34 5.34 2.41
CA PHE A 41 -10.57 6.07 3.42
C PHE A 41 -11.21 5.91 4.80
N ASP A 42 -10.39 5.74 5.84
CA ASP A 42 -10.82 5.81 7.24
C ASP A 42 -11.06 7.26 7.67
N LYS A 43 -10.34 8.20 7.06
CA LYS A 43 -10.53 9.64 7.23
C LYS A 43 -10.28 10.34 5.90
N ALA A 44 -11.21 11.20 5.52
CA ALA A 44 -11.08 12.06 4.35
C ALA A 44 -11.85 13.37 4.55
N PRO A 45 -11.47 14.47 3.88
CA PRO A 45 -12.30 15.67 3.79
C PRO A 45 -13.68 15.36 3.20
N SER A 46 -14.67 16.21 3.50
CA SER A 46 -15.98 16.15 2.84
C SER A 46 -15.85 16.43 1.34
N GLY A 47 -16.78 15.88 0.55
CA GLY A 47 -16.79 16.06 -0.91
C GLY A 47 -15.79 15.20 -1.68
N VAL A 48 -15.05 14.31 -1.01
CA VAL A 48 -14.25 13.28 -1.68
C VAL A 48 -15.18 12.28 -2.38
N GLY A 49 -15.05 12.19 -3.70
CA GLY A 49 -15.78 11.24 -4.52
C GLY A 49 -15.30 9.80 -4.33
N ARG A 50 -15.84 8.88 -5.14
CA ARG A 50 -15.40 7.49 -5.15
C ARG A 50 -13.94 7.39 -5.63
N ALA A 51 -13.10 6.81 -4.79
CA ALA A 51 -11.70 6.52 -5.10
C ALA A 51 -11.48 5.01 -5.27
N GLU A 52 -10.64 4.65 -6.22
CA GLU A 52 -10.10 3.30 -6.39
C GLU A 52 -8.74 3.20 -5.72
N PHE A 53 -8.52 2.09 -5.01
CA PHE A 53 -7.29 1.87 -4.27
C PHE A 53 -6.49 0.72 -4.88
N ALA A 54 -5.17 0.90 -4.92
CA ALA A 54 -4.23 -0.12 -5.31
C ALA A 54 -3.03 -0.11 -4.36
N THR A 55 -2.54 -1.31 -4.04
CA THR A 55 -1.34 -1.51 -3.25
C THR A 55 -0.24 -2.13 -4.10
N GLU A 56 0.99 -1.76 -3.79
CA GLU A 56 2.19 -2.41 -4.29
C GLU A 56 3.11 -2.66 -3.10
N TYR A 57 3.86 -3.75 -3.09
CA TYR A 57 4.77 -4.03 -1.99
C TYR A 57 6.14 -4.52 -2.45
N ASN A 58 7.11 -4.25 -1.60
CA ASN A 58 8.51 -4.63 -1.73
C ASN A 58 8.92 -5.37 -0.45
N ALA A 59 9.89 -6.27 -0.56
CA ALA A 59 10.48 -6.94 0.60
C ALA A 59 12.01 -6.95 0.46
N SER A 60 12.72 -6.83 1.58
CA SER A 60 14.17 -7.00 1.65
C SER A 60 14.58 -7.81 2.89
N GLY A 61 15.79 -8.38 2.88
CA GLY A 61 16.29 -9.27 3.93
C GLY A 61 16.28 -10.72 3.46
N SER A 62 15.63 -11.62 4.21
CA SER A 62 15.45 -13.02 3.78
C SER A 62 14.66 -13.13 2.48
N THR A 63 13.52 -12.43 2.38
CA THR A 63 12.70 -12.38 1.17
C THR A 63 12.97 -11.08 0.43
N ASN A 64 13.36 -11.17 -0.85
CA ASN A 64 13.68 -10.02 -1.69
C ASN A 64 12.68 -9.93 -2.84
N LEU A 65 11.82 -8.90 -2.81
CA LEU A 65 10.73 -8.67 -3.77
C LEU A 65 10.73 -7.21 -4.18
N ARG A 66 10.41 -6.94 -5.44
CA ARG A 66 10.35 -5.57 -5.97
C ARG A 66 9.09 -5.36 -6.78
N GLY A 67 8.32 -4.37 -6.39
CA GLY A 67 7.15 -3.87 -7.08
C GLY A 67 6.05 -4.90 -7.33
N ILE A 68 5.75 -5.71 -6.33
CA ILE A 68 4.73 -6.74 -6.44
C ILE A 68 3.35 -6.10 -6.27
N PRO A 69 2.40 -6.29 -7.20
CA PRO A 69 1.02 -5.85 -7.00
C PRO A 69 0.42 -6.52 -5.76
N GLY A 70 -0.32 -5.78 -4.93
CA GLY A 70 -0.90 -6.31 -3.70
C GLY A 70 -1.90 -7.45 -3.89
N THR A 71 -2.43 -7.62 -5.11
CA THR A 71 -3.29 -8.76 -5.51
C THR A 71 -2.52 -10.05 -5.78
N ALA A 72 -1.20 -9.99 -5.93
CA ALA A 72 -0.35 -11.17 -6.14
C ALA A 72 0.17 -11.71 -4.80
N LYS A 73 0.28 -13.04 -4.70
CA LYS A 73 0.92 -13.72 -3.57
C LYS A 73 2.40 -13.92 -3.85
N SER A 74 3.26 -13.73 -2.85
CA SER A 74 4.69 -14.03 -2.93
C SER A 74 5.12 -14.98 -1.84
N ARG A 75 5.89 -16.01 -2.17
CA ARG A 75 6.43 -16.94 -1.18
C ARG A 75 7.42 -16.24 -0.25
N LEU A 76 7.27 -16.46 1.06
CA LEU A 76 8.19 -15.99 2.09
C LEU A 76 9.33 -17.00 2.27
N LYS A 77 10.55 -16.48 2.40
CA LYS A 77 11.72 -17.27 2.81
C LYS A 77 11.85 -17.24 4.34
N PRO A 78 12.36 -18.31 4.97
CA PRO A 78 12.67 -18.30 6.40
C PRO A 78 13.59 -17.14 6.81
N GLY A 79 13.36 -16.61 8.00
CA GLY A 79 14.03 -15.45 8.58
C GLY A 79 13.19 -14.17 8.47
N GLU A 80 13.86 -13.03 8.65
CA GLU A 80 13.20 -11.72 8.73
C GLU A 80 13.21 -11.01 7.38
N SER A 81 12.06 -10.45 7.02
CA SER A 81 11.87 -9.65 5.81
C SER A 81 11.23 -8.31 6.16
N ASN A 82 11.88 -7.22 5.76
CA ASN A 82 11.33 -5.87 5.87
C ASN A 82 10.43 -5.60 4.68
N VAL A 83 9.14 -5.43 4.93
CA VAL A 83 8.12 -5.18 3.91
C VAL A 83 7.81 -3.69 3.87
N THR A 84 7.85 -3.12 2.66
CA THR A 84 7.37 -1.76 2.40
C THR A 84 6.15 -1.83 1.50
N VAL A 85 5.07 -1.16 1.89
CA VAL A 85 3.80 -1.13 1.17
C VAL A 85 3.51 0.27 0.70
N ASP A 86 3.34 0.40 -0.60
CA ASP A 86 2.84 1.59 -1.24
C ASP A 86 1.33 1.52 -1.43
N LEU A 87 0.66 2.63 -1.13
CA LEU A 87 -0.78 2.80 -1.35
C LEU A 87 -1.01 3.94 -2.33
N LYS A 88 -1.83 3.66 -3.32
CA LYS A 88 -2.31 4.61 -4.31
C LYS A 88 -3.83 4.66 -4.25
N ALA A 89 -4.37 5.87 -4.27
CA ALA A 89 -5.80 6.13 -4.43
C ALA A 89 -6.02 7.05 -5.65
N VAL A 90 -6.96 6.71 -6.51
CA VAL A 90 -7.29 7.47 -7.73
C VAL A 90 -8.78 7.79 -7.73
N LEU A 91 -9.14 9.07 -7.88
CA LEU A 91 -10.52 9.46 -8.09
C LEU A 91 -10.96 9.14 -9.52
N GLN A 92 -12.18 8.63 -9.67
CA GLN A 92 -12.79 8.45 -10.99
C GLN A 92 -13.13 9.80 -11.63
N ASP A 93 -13.61 10.76 -10.81
CA ASP A 93 -13.96 12.11 -11.23
C ASP A 93 -13.54 13.16 -10.20
N GLY A 94 -13.31 14.39 -10.68
CA GLY A 94 -12.90 15.53 -9.85
C GLY A 94 -11.44 15.48 -9.41
N ALA A 95 -11.15 16.10 -8.26
CA ALA A 95 -9.84 16.15 -7.63
C ALA A 95 -9.99 16.00 -6.11
N PHE A 96 -8.96 15.48 -5.45
CA PHE A 96 -8.92 15.33 -4.00
C PHE A 96 -8.94 16.71 -3.33
N PRO A 97 -9.95 17.04 -2.52
CA PRO A 97 -9.95 18.25 -1.72
C PRO A 97 -8.71 18.35 -0.83
N HIS A 98 -8.30 19.57 -0.52
CA HIS A 98 -7.21 19.78 0.43
C HIS A 98 -7.61 19.26 1.82
N GLY A 99 -6.70 18.52 2.46
CA GLY A 99 -6.88 18.08 3.84
C GLY A 99 -6.16 16.77 4.14
N ALA A 100 -6.42 16.24 5.33
CA ALA A 100 -5.80 15.02 5.82
C ALA A 100 -6.58 13.78 5.36
N TYR A 101 -5.85 12.81 4.81
CA TYR A 101 -6.38 11.52 4.39
C TYR A 101 -5.73 10.39 5.21
N ARG A 102 -6.52 9.40 5.60
CA ARG A 102 -6.05 8.15 6.21
C ARG A 102 -6.74 6.97 5.53
N ALA A 103 -5.98 5.93 5.22
CA ALA A 103 -6.47 4.66 4.74
C ALA A 103 -5.51 3.56 5.22
N GLU A 104 -6.05 2.39 5.57
CA GLU A 104 -5.28 1.28 6.10
C GLU A 104 -5.19 0.11 5.11
N THR A 105 -3.99 -0.44 4.97
CA THR A 105 -3.71 -1.63 4.16
C THR A 105 -3.45 -2.80 5.08
N ILE A 106 -3.83 -4.01 4.65
CA ILE A 106 -3.68 -5.22 5.46
C ILE A 106 -2.66 -6.13 4.79
N ILE A 107 -1.59 -6.42 5.53
CA ILE A 107 -0.65 -7.49 5.19
C ILE A 107 -1.24 -8.80 5.70
N VAL A 108 -1.29 -9.81 4.84
CA VAL A 108 -1.69 -11.18 5.20
C VAL A 108 -0.51 -12.11 4.96
N CYS A 109 -0.18 -12.88 5.99
CA CYS A 109 0.79 -13.97 5.95
C CYS A 109 0.03 -15.28 6.18
N GLU A 110 0.07 -16.19 5.22
CA GLU A 110 -0.70 -17.45 5.24
C GLU A 110 0.10 -18.63 4.70
#